data_AF-A0A838I5Y0-F1
#
_entry.id   AF-A0A838I5Y0-F1
#
_cell.length_a   1.000
_cell.length_b   1.000
_cell.length_c   1.000
_cell.angle_alpha   90.00
_cell.angle_beta   90.00
_cell.angle_gamma   90.00
#
_symmetry.space_group_name_H-M   'P 1'
#
loop_
_entity.id
_entity.type
_entity.pdbx_description
1 polymer ?
#
loop_
_entity_poly.entity_id
_entity_poly.type
_entity_poly.pdbx_seq_one_letter_code
_entity_poly.pdbx_strand_id
1 'polypeptide(L)'
;MTRVARKGSNLCEVDHIGAGGTLPPVGKLRLDTLLAERGLFESRSRAAAAVIAGAVRVGERRAAKPGQLVPDDVAVAVDEAPRHVSRGGIKLQNALDSFGIDASGRRALDVGAATGGFTDCLLQHGAREVTTLDVAYGELHWRLRNDPRVTVIERTNARWLDPASLPWRPDMVVVDVSFISLAKVLPAVIAAAAPRFDCLALVKPQFEAGRARVGRGGVVRSADDRRATLVAVGRSVRDELGAAVLGYASSGLPGPAGNLETFIWTAERARRRDVRSRGIGRGRGAMTPPRTISLLTHSTPADTGEAVRRLLDAAAARGVEVRVSGPEAEKHGIAETGSGETADADLVVVLGGDGTILQALRAVAGRATPVFAFN
;
A
#
# COMPACT_ATOMS: atom_id res chain seq x y z
N MET A 1 -14.14 -48.35 -12.71
CA MET A 1 -15.02 -49.51 -12.97
C MET A 1 -16.39 -49.11 -12.44
N THR A 2 -17.33 -48.67 -13.26
CA THR A 2 -18.29 -49.53 -13.97
C THR A 2 -18.63 -48.97 -15.36
N ARG A 3 -18.58 -49.83 -16.38
CA ARG A 3 -18.89 -49.58 -17.81
C ARG A 3 -20.14 -50.37 -18.15
N VAL A 4 -21.13 -49.76 -18.83
CA VAL A 4 -22.11 -50.41 -19.74
C VAL A 4 -22.74 -49.27 -20.57
N ALA A 5 -22.97 -49.30 -21.89
CA ALA A 5 -22.47 -50.03 -23.04
C ALA A 5 -22.79 -49.18 -24.29
N ARG A 6 -21.87 -49.10 -25.25
CA ARG A 6 -22.10 -48.57 -26.60
C ARG A 6 -22.63 -49.70 -27.50
N LYS A 7 -23.70 -49.43 -28.24
CA LYS A 7 -24.20 -50.17 -29.42
C LYS A 7 -25.06 -49.16 -30.19
N GLY A 8 -24.93 -48.89 -31.48
CA GLY A 8 -24.00 -49.32 -32.51
C GLY A 8 -24.00 -48.25 -33.62
N SER A 9 -22.93 -48.26 -34.39
CA SER A 9 -22.70 -47.47 -35.58
C SER A 9 -23.62 -47.87 -36.74
N ASN A 10 -24.13 -46.87 -37.46
CA ASN A 10 -24.28 -46.84 -38.93
C ASN A 10 -23.97 -45.38 -39.31
N LEU A 11 -22.72 -45.05 -39.63
CA LEU A 11 -22.21 -44.90 -40.99
C LEU A 11 -23.15 -44.11 -41.91
N CYS A 12 -22.80 -42.82 -42.02
CA CYS A 12 -22.81 -41.94 -43.19
C CYS A 12 -23.96 -42.07 -44.21
N GLU A 13 -24.77 -41.03 -44.26
CA GLU A 13 -25.04 -40.35 -45.53
C GLU A 13 -24.71 -38.86 -45.36
N VAL A 14 -23.79 -38.41 -46.20
CA VAL A 14 -23.27 -37.05 -46.26
C VAL A 14 -24.13 -36.32 -47.27
N ASP A 15 -25.34 -35.95 -46.89
CA ASP A 15 -26.22 -35.19 -47.76
C ASP A 15 -26.36 -33.74 -47.30
N HIS A 16 -25.66 -32.91 -48.07
CA HIS A 16 -25.98 -31.53 -48.41
C HIS A 16 -26.24 -30.53 -47.27
N ILE A 17 -25.25 -29.65 -47.15
CA ILE A 17 -25.31 -28.32 -46.54
C ILE A 17 -26.56 -27.58 -47.04
N GLY A 18 -27.63 -27.63 -46.24
CA GLY A 18 -28.73 -26.68 -46.31
C GLY A 18 -28.31 -25.39 -45.58
N ALA A 19 -28.06 -24.33 -46.34
CA ALA A 19 -27.90 -22.98 -45.81
C ALA A 19 -29.22 -22.56 -45.12
N GLY A 20 -29.30 -22.76 -43.79
CA GLY A 20 -30.50 -22.41 -43.02
C GLY A 20 -30.56 -22.92 -41.58
N GLY A 21 -29.44 -23.31 -40.97
CA GLY A 21 -29.43 -23.74 -39.57
C GLY A 21 -29.57 -22.57 -38.60
N THR A 22 -30.78 -22.24 -38.18
CA THR A 22 -31.01 -21.44 -36.98
C THR A 22 -30.40 -22.18 -35.79
N LEU A 23 -29.44 -21.55 -35.11
CA LEU A 23 -28.99 -22.02 -33.79
C LEU A 23 -30.23 -22.27 -32.91
N PRO A 24 -30.29 -23.36 -32.14
CA PRO A 24 -31.40 -23.59 -31.22
C PRO A 24 -31.58 -22.34 -30.34
N PRO A 25 -32.82 -21.93 -30.03
CA PRO A 25 -33.06 -20.71 -29.28
C PRO A 25 -32.34 -20.80 -27.94
N VAL A 26 -31.39 -19.89 -27.72
CA VAL A 26 -30.64 -19.80 -26.47
C VAL A 26 -31.65 -19.56 -25.35
N GLY A 27 -31.74 -20.51 -24.42
CA GLY A 27 -32.70 -20.45 -23.33
C GLY A 27 -32.47 -19.18 -22.53
N LYS A 28 -33.52 -18.41 -22.27
CA LYS A 28 -33.42 -17.24 -21.39
C LYS A 28 -33.79 -17.65 -19.97
N LEU A 29 -32.84 -17.55 -19.05
CA LEU A 29 -33.00 -17.84 -17.64
C LEU A 29 -32.94 -16.56 -16.82
N ARG A 30 -33.54 -16.59 -15.63
CA ARG A 30 -33.34 -15.50 -14.66
C ARG A 30 -31.89 -15.53 -14.17
N LEU A 31 -31.26 -14.37 -14.08
CA LEU A 31 -29.86 -14.27 -13.65
C LEU A 31 -29.61 -14.93 -12.28
N ASP A 32 -30.46 -14.69 -11.28
CA ASP A 32 -30.32 -15.30 -9.95
C ASP A 32 -30.33 -16.85 -9.97
N THR A 33 -31.08 -17.41 -10.91
CA THR A 33 -31.22 -18.86 -11.12
C THR A 33 -30.01 -19.38 -11.86
N LEU A 34 -29.60 -18.73 -12.95
CA LEU A 34 -28.39 -19.06 -13.72
C LEU A 34 -27.14 -19.07 -12.83
N LEU A 35 -26.98 -18.07 -11.96
CA LEU A 35 -25.84 -17.96 -11.04
C LEU A 35 -25.78 -19.14 -10.05
N ALA A 36 -26.94 -19.59 -9.54
CA ALA A 36 -27.01 -20.73 -8.64
C ALA A 36 -26.79 -22.05 -9.39
N GLU A 37 -27.39 -22.23 -10.57
CA GLU A 37 -27.23 -23.42 -11.42
C GLU A 37 -25.80 -23.62 -11.90
N ARG A 38 -25.07 -22.52 -12.17
CA ARG A 38 -23.64 -22.54 -12.50
C ARG A 38 -22.73 -22.70 -11.27
N GLY A 39 -23.29 -22.85 -10.07
CA GLY A 39 -22.53 -23.07 -8.84
C GLY A 39 -21.75 -21.85 -8.33
N LEU A 40 -22.04 -20.64 -8.83
CA LEU A 40 -21.37 -19.42 -8.38
C LEU A 40 -21.87 -18.96 -7.00
N PHE A 41 -23.06 -19.41 -6.61
CA PHE A 41 -23.62 -19.22 -5.27
C PHE A 41 -24.34 -20.48 -4.82
N GLU A 42 -24.28 -20.78 -3.51
CA GLU A 42 -24.92 -21.95 -2.90
C GLU A 42 -26.45 -21.98 -3.04
N SER A 43 -27.08 -20.83 -3.28
CA SER A 43 -28.53 -20.74 -3.46
C SER A 43 -28.93 -19.56 -4.33
N ARG A 44 -30.11 -19.67 -4.96
CA ARG A 44 -30.74 -18.57 -5.70
C ARG A 44 -30.92 -17.31 -4.84
N SER A 45 -31.26 -17.46 -3.57
CA SER A 45 -31.42 -16.33 -2.65
C SER A 45 -30.11 -15.59 -2.40
N ARG A 46 -28.98 -16.32 -2.26
CA ARG A 46 -27.65 -15.69 -2.15
C ARG A 46 -27.22 -15.03 -3.45
N ALA A 47 -27.49 -15.65 -4.59
CA ALA A 47 -27.26 -15.03 -5.91
C ALA A 47 -28.06 -13.73 -6.06
N ALA A 48 -29.33 -13.71 -5.65
CA ALA A 48 -30.16 -12.51 -5.69
C ALA A 48 -29.60 -11.38 -4.80
N ALA A 49 -29.15 -11.72 -3.58
CA ALA A 49 -28.53 -10.74 -2.68
C ALA A 49 -27.25 -10.14 -3.29
N ALA A 50 -26.41 -10.95 -3.93
CA ALA A 50 -25.20 -10.47 -4.59
C ALA A 50 -25.50 -9.55 -5.78
N VAL A 51 -26.54 -9.84 -6.56
CA VAL A 51 -26.98 -8.94 -7.64
C VAL A 51 -27.51 -7.62 -7.08
N ILE A 52 -28.27 -7.63 -5.98
CA ILE A 52 -28.75 -6.41 -5.30
C ILE A 52 -27.58 -5.59 -4.74
N ALA A 53 -26.56 -6.25 -4.21
CA ALA A 53 -25.32 -5.62 -3.76
C ALA A 53 -24.45 -5.09 -4.93
N GLY A 54 -24.88 -5.30 -6.18
CA GLY A 54 -24.16 -4.87 -7.37
C GLY A 54 -22.91 -5.71 -7.67
N ALA A 55 -22.68 -6.83 -6.97
CA ALA A 55 -21.48 -7.64 -7.05
C ALA A 55 -21.44 -8.57 -8.29
N VAL A 56 -22.43 -8.52 -9.18
CA VAL A 56 -22.50 -9.38 -10.37
C VAL A 56 -22.43 -8.53 -11.63
N ARG A 57 -21.61 -8.96 -12.58
CA ARG A 57 -21.54 -8.44 -13.94
C ARG A 57 -22.04 -9.48 -14.95
N VAL A 58 -22.75 -9.01 -15.97
CA VAL A 58 -23.20 -9.79 -17.14
C VAL A 58 -22.51 -9.18 -18.36
N GLY A 59 -21.58 -9.93 -18.97
CA GLY A 59 -20.57 -9.37 -19.86
C GLY A 59 -19.76 -8.28 -19.15
N GLU A 60 -19.68 -7.09 -19.74
CA GLU A 60 -18.95 -5.95 -19.15
C GLU A 60 -19.80 -5.06 -18.23
N ARG A 61 -21.11 -5.29 -18.15
CA ARG A 61 -22.05 -4.41 -17.44
C ARG A 61 -22.45 -4.99 -16.09
N ARG A 62 -22.68 -4.15 -15.09
CA ARG A 62 -23.29 -4.59 -13.82
C ARG A 62 -24.70 -5.12 -14.07
N ALA A 63 -25.06 -6.18 -13.36
CA ALA A 63 -26.39 -6.76 -13.40
C ALA A 63 -27.43 -5.75 -12.89
N ALA A 64 -28.54 -5.60 -13.60
CA ALA A 64 -29.55 -4.60 -13.25
C ALA A 64 -30.49 -5.06 -12.12
N LYS A 65 -30.91 -6.32 -12.17
CA LYS A 65 -31.80 -6.91 -11.16
C LYS A 65 -31.69 -8.44 -11.14
N PRO A 66 -31.95 -9.10 -9.99
CA PRO A 66 -31.84 -10.57 -9.87
C PRO A 66 -32.67 -11.34 -10.90
N GLY A 67 -33.88 -10.84 -11.20
CA GLY A 67 -34.80 -11.47 -12.14
C GLY A 67 -34.63 -11.06 -13.60
N GLN A 68 -33.53 -10.39 -13.98
CA GLN A 68 -33.31 -10.07 -15.39
C GLN A 68 -33.11 -11.37 -16.19
N LEU A 69 -33.79 -11.47 -17.34
CA LEU A 69 -33.66 -12.62 -18.24
C LEU A 69 -32.40 -12.46 -19.08
N VAL A 70 -31.52 -13.45 -19.01
CA VAL A 70 -30.25 -13.49 -19.74
C VAL A 70 -30.12 -14.81 -20.51
N PRO A 71 -29.38 -14.82 -21.63
CA PRO A 71 -29.01 -16.07 -22.29
C PRO A 71 -28.31 -17.03 -21.31
N ASP A 72 -28.63 -18.32 -21.40
CA ASP A 72 -28.06 -19.39 -20.56
C ASP A 72 -26.55 -19.61 -20.76
N ASP A 73 -25.97 -19.05 -21.83
CA ASP A 73 -24.56 -19.07 -22.21
C ASP A 73 -23.82 -17.76 -21.88
N VAL A 74 -24.53 -16.74 -21.38
CA VAL A 74 -23.94 -15.41 -21.16
C VAL A 74 -22.75 -15.45 -20.22
N ALA A 75 -21.70 -14.68 -20.50
CA ALA A 75 -20.60 -14.50 -19.56
C ALA A 75 -21.08 -13.78 -18.30
N VAL A 76 -20.78 -14.34 -17.13
CA VAL A 76 -21.08 -13.72 -15.83
C VAL A 76 -19.81 -13.70 -14.99
N ALA A 77 -19.60 -12.61 -14.26
CA ALA A 77 -18.51 -12.47 -13.31
C ALA A 77 -19.08 -12.01 -11.96
N VAL A 78 -18.57 -12.60 -10.88
CA VAL A 78 -18.87 -12.18 -9.51
C VAL A 78 -17.66 -11.38 -9.03
N ASP A 79 -17.87 -10.11 -8.74
CA ASP A 79 -16.88 -9.30 -8.04
C ASP A 79 -16.74 -9.88 -6.62
N GLU A 80 -15.51 -10.18 -6.19
CA GLU A 80 -15.26 -10.57 -4.81
C GLU A 80 -15.77 -9.49 -3.86
N ALA A 81 -16.44 -9.89 -2.78
CA ALA A 81 -16.84 -8.96 -1.75
C ALA A 81 -15.58 -8.23 -1.23
N PRO A 82 -15.59 -6.89 -1.16
CA PRO A 82 -14.43 -6.16 -0.68
C PRO A 82 -14.09 -6.62 0.73
N ARG A 83 -12.83 -7.01 0.94
CA ARG A 83 -12.35 -7.56 2.22
C ARG A 83 -12.63 -6.64 3.41
N HIS A 84 -12.61 -5.33 3.19
CA HIS A 84 -12.90 -4.33 4.21
C HIS A 84 -14.09 -3.46 3.80
N VAL A 85 -14.79 -2.89 4.78
CA VAL A 85 -15.94 -1.98 4.57
C VAL A 85 -15.60 -0.74 3.73
N SER A 86 -14.31 -0.39 3.58
CA SER A 86 -13.87 0.68 2.68
C SER A 86 -12.43 0.49 2.21
N ARG A 87 -12.02 1.28 1.21
CA ARG A 87 -10.64 1.34 0.70
C ARG A 87 -9.62 1.70 1.77
N GLY A 88 -10.04 2.33 2.88
CA GLY A 88 -9.18 2.60 4.03
C GLY A 88 -8.56 1.33 4.59
N GLY A 89 -9.31 0.23 4.70
CA GLY A 89 -8.77 -1.02 5.25
C GLY A 89 -7.59 -1.58 4.46
N ILE A 90 -7.63 -1.47 3.13
CA ILE A 90 -6.53 -1.88 2.24
C ILE A 90 -5.29 -1.01 2.50
N LYS A 91 -5.46 0.30 2.71
CA LYS A 91 -4.33 1.20 3.01
C LYS A 91 -3.64 0.79 4.31
N LEU A 92 -4.42 0.55 5.37
CA LEU A 92 -3.86 0.15 6.65
C LEU A 92 -3.18 -1.23 6.55
N GLN A 93 -3.80 -2.20 5.88
CA GLN A 93 -3.19 -3.51 5.61
C GLN A 93 -1.79 -3.35 5.01
N ASN A 94 -1.66 -2.56 3.94
CA ASN A 94 -0.38 -2.33 3.29
C ASN A 94 0.68 -1.78 4.25
N ALA A 95 0.28 -0.91 5.19
CA ALA A 95 1.19 -0.38 6.20
C ALA A 95 1.59 -1.44 7.24
N LEU A 96 0.65 -2.24 7.74
CA LEU A 96 0.92 -3.32 8.68
C LEU A 96 1.89 -4.33 8.07
N ASP A 97 1.67 -4.74 6.82
CA ASP A 97 2.52 -5.68 6.10
C ASP A 97 3.91 -5.08 5.85
N SER A 98 3.98 -3.82 5.40
CA SER A 98 5.24 -3.14 5.11
C SER A 98 6.13 -2.98 6.35
N PHE A 99 5.53 -2.75 7.51
CA PHE A 99 6.26 -2.57 8.77
C PHE A 99 6.39 -3.86 9.60
N GLY A 100 5.69 -4.93 9.24
CA GLY A 100 5.63 -6.16 10.03
C GLY A 100 5.00 -5.93 11.41
N ILE A 101 3.99 -5.06 11.51
CA ILE A 101 3.31 -4.74 12.77
C ILE A 101 2.18 -5.73 12.98
N ASP A 102 2.23 -6.45 14.11
CA ASP A 102 1.15 -7.30 14.56
C ASP A 102 0.13 -6.49 15.39
N ALA A 103 -1.15 -6.60 15.02
CA ALA A 103 -2.28 -6.00 15.75
C ALA A 103 -2.95 -6.98 16.72
N SER A 104 -2.55 -8.25 16.71
CA SER A 104 -3.17 -9.31 17.50
C SER A 104 -3.08 -9.04 19.00
N GLY A 105 -4.21 -9.13 19.69
CA GLY A 105 -4.32 -8.91 21.13
C GLY A 105 -4.20 -7.45 21.57
N ARG A 106 -3.95 -6.52 20.65
CA ARG A 106 -3.71 -5.10 20.95
C ARG A 106 -5.00 -4.33 21.17
N ARG A 107 -4.88 -3.22 21.89
CA ARG A 107 -5.98 -2.27 22.10
C ARG A 107 -5.72 -1.03 21.24
N ALA A 108 -6.56 -0.83 20.23
CA ALA A 108 -6.31 0.11 19.16
C ALA A 108 -7.23 1.35 19.15
N LEU A 109 -6.68 2.53 18.96
CA LEU A 109 -7.44 3.75 18.70
C LEU A 109 -7.43 4.08 17.21
N ASP A 110 -8.61 4.18 16.60
CA ASP A 110 -8.83 4.59 15.20
C ASP A 110 -9.31 6.04 15.13
N VAL A 111 -8.43 6.97 14.74
CA VAL A 111 -8.70 8.40 14.67
C VAL A 111 -9.07 8.81 13.25
N GLY A 112 -10.31 9.28 13.07
CA GLY A 112 -10.90 9.55 11.76
C GLY A 112 -11.50 8.29 11.13
N ALA A 113 -12.22 7.50 11.94
CA ALA A 113 -12.71 6.17 11.54
C ALA A 113 -13.61 6.20 10.28
N ALA A 114 -14.35 7.28 10.04
CA ALA A 114 -15.30 7.43 8.94
C ALA A 114 -16.21 6.20 8.80
N THR A 115 -16.17 5.52 7.65
CA THR A 115 -16.92 4.27 7.40
C THR A 115 -16.42 3.07 8.21
N GLY A 116 -15.23 3.15 8.80
CA GLY A 116 -14.61 2.13 9.65
C GLY A 116 -13.62 1.21 8.94
N GLY A 117 -13.02 1.65 7.83
CA GLY A 117 -12.09 0.81 7.06
C GLY A 117 -10.87 0.36 7.86
N PHE A 118 -10.28 1.27 8.64
CA PHE A 118 -9.13 0.97 9.51
C PHE A 118 -9.54 0.07 10.67
N THR A 119 -10.64 0.40 11.35
CA THR A 119 -11.26 -0.46 12.38
C THR A 119 -11.49 -1.90 11.89
N ASP A 120 -12.11 -2.09 10.73
CA ASP A 120 -12.34 -3.42 10.16
C ASP A 120 -11.03 -4.17 9.89
N CYS A 121 -10.03 -3.48 9.34
CA CYS A 121 -8.70 -4.04 9.15
C CYS A 121 -8.08 -4.47 10.49
N LEU A 122 -8.09 -3.63 11.52
CA LEU A 122 -7.56 -3.98 12.85
C LEU A 122 -8.25 -5.20 13.46
N LEU A 123 -9.59 -5.26 13.41
CA LEU A 123 -10.35 -6.39 13.94
C LEU A 123 -10.05 -7.70 13.19
N GLN A 124 -9.86 -7.64 11.87
CA GLN A 124 -9.45 -8.79 11.06
C GLN A 124 -8.03 -9.27 11.37
N HIS A 125 -7.14 -8.39 11.87
CA HIS A 125 -5.80 -8.74 12.35
C HIS A 125 -5.76 -9.09 13.84
N GLY A 126 -6.91 -9.35 14.46
CA GLY A 126 -6.98 -9.85 15.82
C GLY A 126 -6.82 -8.79 16.91
N ALA A 127 -7.00 -7.50 16.60
CA ALA A 127 -7.11 -6.48 17.64
C ALA A 127 -8.17 -6.89 18.68
N ARG A 128 -7.80 -6.80 19.96
CA ARG A 128 -8.65 -7.21 21.08
C ARG A 128 -9.87 -6.31 21.21
N GLU A 129 -9.62 -5.00 21.19
CA GLU A 129 -10.62 -3.94 21.30
C GLU A 129 -10.19 -2.75 20.44
N VAL A 130 -11.15 -2.06 19.82
CA VAL A 130 -10.92 -0.86 19.02
C VAL A 130 -11.82 0.28 19.51
N THR A 131 -11.23 1.41 19.87
CA THR A 131 -12.00 2.65 20.11
C THR A 131 -11.94 3.49 18.84
N THR A 132 -13.08 3.87 18.27
CA THR A 132 -13.15 4.76 17.11
C THR A 132 -13.39 6.18 17.57
N LEU A 133 -12.67 7.14 16.99
CA LEU A 133 -12.80 8.56 17.27
C LEU A 133 -13.09 9.32 15.98
N ASP A 134 -14.25 9.96 15.87
CA ASP A 134 -14.60 10.76 14.70
C ASP A 134 -15.31 12.07 15.06
N VAL A 135 -15.18 13.06 14.19
CA VAL A 135 -15.92 14.33 14.24
C VAL A 135 -17.32 14.18 13.65
N ALA A 136 -17.50 13.27 12.69
CA ALA A 136 -18.78 12.94 12.09
C ALA A 136 -19.63 12.10 13.05
N TYR A 137 -20.92 11.99 12.73
CA TYR A 137 -21.87 11.17 13.47
C TYR A 137 -22.60 10.25 12.50
N GLY A 138 -22.68 8.96 12.81
CA GLY A 138 -23.47 7.99 12.07
C GLY A 138 -22.78 7.37 10.84
N GLU A 139 -21.51 7.68 10.59
CA GLU A 139 -20.78 7.20 9.39
C GLU A 139 -20.29 5.75 9.53
N LEU A 140 -20.01 5.30 10.75
CA LEU A 140 -19.44 3.98 10.99
C LEU A 140 -20.39 2.87 10.53
N HIS A 141 -19.88 1.94 9.71
CA HIS A 141 -20.65 0.84 9.16
C HIS A 141 -21.37 0.02 10.25
N TRP A 142 -22.65 -0.29 10.03
CA TRP A 142 -23.53 -0.94 11.01
C TRP A 142 -22.92 -2.17 11.69
N ARG A 143 -22.28 -3.06 10.90
CA ARG A 143 -21.59 -4.26 11.44
C ARG A 143 -20.52 -3.90 12.48
N LEU A 144 -19.72 -2.86 12.24
CA LEU A 144 -18.65 -2.45 13.14
C LEU A 144 -19.21 -1.75 14.38
N ARG A 145 -20.24 -0.92 14.19
CA ARG A 145 -20.95 -0.27 15.30
C ARG A 145 -21.53 -1.25 16.32
N ASN A 146 -21.92 -2.44 15.86
CA ASN A 146 -22.49 -3.49 16.72
C ASN A 146 -21.47 -4.59 17.09
N ASP A 147 -20.20 -4.46 16.70
CA ASP A 147 -19.18 -5.41 17.12
C ASP A 147 -18.86 -5.15 18.61
N PRO A 148 -18.94 -6.15 19.50
CA PRO A 148 -18.74 -5.97 20.94
C PRO A 148 -17.31 -5.51 21.30
N ARG A 149 -16.36 -5.61 20.37
CA ARG A 149 -14.98 -5.13 20.55
C ARG A 149 -14.82 -3.66 20.20
N VAL A 150 -15.85 -3.00 19.68
CA VAL A 150 -15.78 -1.62 19.19
C VAL A 150 -16.46 -0.65 20.16
N THR A 151 -15.72 0.35 20.61
CA THR A 151 -16.25 1.50 21.35
C THR A 151 -16.31 2.72 20.44
N VAL A 152 -17.49 3.33 20.31
CA VAL A 152 -17.71 4.44 19.37
C VAL A 152 -17.72 5.79 20.09
N ILE A 153 -16.79 6.67 19.74
CA ILE A 153 -16.72 8.06 20.19
C ILE A 153 -16.87 8.98 18.97
N GLU A 154 -18.05 9.58 18.84
CA GLU A 154 -18.40 10.49 17.73
C GLU A 154 -18.46 11.95 18.20
N ARG A 155 -18.60 12.87 17.24
CA ARG A 155 -18.66 14.33 17.50
C ARG A 155 -17.50 14.87 18.32
N THR A 156 -16.33 14.22 18.24
CA THR A 156 -15.17 14.57 19.07
C THR A 156 -14.00 14.97 18.18
N ASN A 157 -13.48 16.18 18.40
CA ASN A 157 -12.32 16.65 17.66
C ASN A 157 -11.04 16.06 18.27
N ALA A 158 -10.31 15.24 17.50
CA ALA A 158 -9.11 14.55 17.97
C ALA A 158 -8.02 15.48 18.53
N ARG A 159 -7.99 16.76 18.12
CA ARG A 159 -7.05 17.72 18.69
C ARG A 159 -7.28 17.93 20.19
N TRP A 160 -8.53 17.81 20.65
CA TRP A 160 -8.96 18.05 22.03
C TRP A 160 -9.25 16.74 22.76
N LEU A 161 -8.67 15.63 22.27
CA LEU A 161 -8.85 14.33 22.89
C LEU A 161 -8.33 14.36 24.33
N ASP A 162 -9.24 14.18 25.28
CA ASP A 162 -8.91 13.92 26.67
C ASP A 162 -8.57 12.43 26.84
N PRO A 163 -7.36 12.05 27.29
CA PRO A 163 -7.02 10.66 27.59
C PRO A 163 -8.01 9.96 28.55
N ALA A 164 -8.66 10.71 29.43
CA ALA A 164 -9.63 10.18 30.39
C ALA A 164 -10.98 9.79 29.74
N SER A 165 -11.27 10.26 28.52
CA SER A 165 -12.47 9.86 27.78
C SER A 165 -12.32 8.50 27.08
N LEU A 166 -11.10 7.95 27.02
CA LEU A 166 -10.85 6.63 26.47
C LEU A 166 -11.04 5.55 27.55
N PRO A 167 -11.60 4.38 27.19
CA PRO A 167 -11.74 3.27 28.14
C PRO A 167 -10.40 2.71 28.63
N TRP A 168 -9.32 2.98 27.89
CA TRP A 168 -7.97 2.56 28.18
C TRP A 168 -6.97 3.36 27.35
N ARG A 169 -5.69 3.31 27.73
CA ARG A 169 -4.61 3.87 26.92
C ARG A 169 -4.24 2.93 25.77
N PRO A 170 -4.41 3.32 24.48
CA PRO A 170 -4.09 2.49 23.33
C PRO A 170 -2.60 2.16 23.27
N ASP A 171 -2.28 0.89 23.02
CA ASP A 171 -0.94 0.51 22.59
C ASP A 171 -0.81 0.52 21.05
N MET A 172 -1.91 0.55 20.31
CA MET A 172 -1.91 0.75 18.86
C MET A 172 -2.76 1.96 18.49
N VAL A 173 -2.27 2.80 17.57
CA VAL A 173 -3.00 3.98 17.11
C VAL A 173 -2.92 4.03 15.60
N VAL A 174 -4.04 4.32 14.95
CA VAL A 174 -4.09 4.56 13.51
C VAL A 174 -4.80 5.89 13.27
N VAL A 175 -4.29 6.70 12.34
CA VAL A 175 -4.81 8.06 12.10
C VAL A 175 -5.05 8.28 10.60
N ASP A 176 -6.32 8.48 10.22
CA ASP A 176 -6.75 8.81 8.85
C ASP A 176 -7.68 10.05 8.85
N VAL A 177 -7.11 11.22 9.13
CA VAL A 177 -7.87 12.48 9.17
C VAL A 177 -7.80 13.23 7.85
N SER A 178 -8.82 14.04 7.55
CA SER A 178 -8.88 14.90 6.37
C SER A 178 -9.07 16.36 6.75
N PHE A 179 -8.67 17.28 5.88
CA PHE A 179 -8.80 18.74 6.07
C PHE A 179 -8.04 19.31 7.28
N ILE A 180 -7.09 18.56 7.84
CA ILE A 180 -6.27 18.96 8.97
C ILE A 180 -4.86 18.37 8.82
N SER A 181 -3.85 19.13 9.26
CA SER A 181 -2.47 18.66 9.34
C SER A 181 -2.28 17.74 10.57
N LEU A 182 -1.50 16.68 10.39
CA LEU A 182 -1.12 15.76 11.46
C LEU A 182 -0.40 16.46 12.62
N ALA A 183 0.35 17.53 12.37
CA ALA A 183 1.02 18.31 13.42
C ALA A 183 0.04 18.86 14.47
N LYS A 184 -1.24 19.07 14.10
CA LYS A 184 -2.28 19.53 15.03
C LYS A 184 -2.98 18.40 15.78
N VAL A 185 -2.96 17.19 15.25
CA VAL A 185 -3.72 16.03 15.77
C VAL A 185 -2.85 15.12 16.62
N LEU A 186 -1.63 14.83 16.16
CA LEU A 186 -0.72 13.91 16.83
C LEU A 186 -0.36 14.28 18.28
N PRO A 187 -0.26 15.56 18.71
CA PRO A 187 0.05 15.85 20.11
C PRO A 187 -0.93 15.22 21.11
N ALA A 188 -2.25 15.46 20.92
CA ALA A 188 -3.26 14.92 21.82
C ALA A 188 -3.40 13.40 21.69
N VAL A 189 -3.31 12.89 20.46
CA VAL A 189 -3.41 11.45 20.18
C VAL A 189 -2.25 10.66 20.82
N ILE A 190 -1.01 11.14 20.71
CA ILE A 190 0.14 10.49 21.32
C ILE A 190 0.11 10.61 22.85
N ALA A 191 -0.36 11.74 23.40
CA ALA A 191 -0.51 11.91 24.85
C ALA A 191 -1.53 10.92 25.47
N ALA A 192 -2.53 10.49 24.69
CA ALA A 192 -3.51 9.50 25.10
C ALA A 192 -2.98 8.05 25.03
N ALA A 193 -1.91 7.79 24.29
CA ALA A 193 -1.35 6.45 24.11
C ALA A 193 -0.73 5.86 25.39
N ALA A 194 -0.51 4.55 25.35
CA ALA A 194 0.24 3.82 26.36
C ALA A 194 1.73 4.19 26.31
N PRO A 195 2.52 3.95 27.37
CA PRO A 195 3.96 4.26 27.38
C PRO A 195 4.77 3.56 26.29
N ARG A 196 4.31 2.38 25.84
CA ARG A 196 4.80 1.69 24.66
C ARG A 196 3.67 1.61 23.65
N PHE A 197 3.90 2.14 22.46
CA PHE A 197 2.87 2.19 21.44
C PHE A 197 3.44 2.07 20.03
N ASP A 198 2.56 1.74 19.08
CA ASP A 198 2.79 1.96 17.66
C ASP A 198 1.69 2.86 17.13
N CYS A 199 2.07 3.93 16.44
CA CYS A 199 1.15 4.84 15.80
C CYS A 199 1.45 4.91 14.30
N LEU A 200 0.45 4.57 13.49
CA LEU A 200 0.48 4.65 12.04
C LEU A 200 -0.41 5.80 11.58
N ALA A 201 0.19 6.92 11.21
CA ALA A 201 -0.53 8.10 10.78
C ALA A 201 -0.41 8.31 9.27
N LEU A 202 -1.54 8.49 8.58
CA LEU A 202 -1.57 8.67 7.14
C LEU A 202 -1.27 10.12 6.77
N VAL A 203 -0.08 10.37 6.24
CA VAL A 203 0.32 11.68 5.72
C VAL A 203 -0.35 11.89 4.37
N LYS A 204 -1.18 12.94 4.29
CA LYS A 204 -1.90 13.36 3.09
C LYS A 204 -1.33 14.68 2.57
N PRO A 205 -0.49 14.69 1.53
CA PRO A 205 0.24 15.88 1.11
C PRO A 205 -0.64 17.12 0.90
N GLN A 206 -1.85 16.95 0.37
CA GLN A 206 -2.81 18.03 0.13
C GLN A 206 -3.27 18.78 1.40
N PHE A 207 -3.11 18.18 2.58
CA PHE A 207 -3.43 18.82 3.87
C PHE A 207 -2.19 19.31 4.62
N GLU A 208 -0.99 19.00 4.11
CA GLU A 208 0.30 19.32 4.75
C GLU A 208 1.10 20.35 3.96
N ALA A 209 1.03 20.32 2.62
CA ALA A 209 1.89 21.10 1.74
C ALA A 209 1.56 22.61 1.76
N GLY A 210 0.45 23.05 2.34
CA GLY A 210 0.01 24.44 2.28
C GLY A 210 -0.52 24.85 0.90
N ARG A 211 -1.37 25.88 0.85
CA ARG A 211 -2.23 26.19 -0.31
C ARG A 211 -1.46 26.40 -1.63
N ALA A 212 -0.30 27.04 -1.59
CA ALA A 212 0.48 27.36 -2.80
C ALA A 212 1.03 26.12 -3.53
N ARG A 213 1.20 24.99 -2.83
CA ARG A 213 1.76 23.74 -3.38
C ARG A 213 0.68 22.71 -3.75
N VAL A 214 -0.60 23.06 -3.60
CA VAL A 214 -1.72 22.21 -3.98
C VAL A 214 -2.22 22.64 -5.34
N GLY A 215 -2.01 21.78 -6.35
CA GLY A 215 -2.41 22.07 -7.72
C GLY A 215 -3.93 21.93 -7.97
N ARG A 216 -4.34 22.18 -9.21
CA ARG A 216 -5.75 22.02 -9.66
C ARG A 216 -6.28 20.63 -9.29
N GLY A 217 -7.50 20.60 -8.74
CA GLY A 217 -8.17 19.39 -8.25
C GLY A 217 -7.77 18.96 -6.84
N GLY A 218 -6.99 19.77 -6.11
CA GLY A 218 -6.59 19.44 -4.74
C GLY A 218 -5.47 18.39 -4.67
N VAL A 219 -4.65 18.27 -5.73
CA VAL A 219 -3.64 17.20 -5.86
C VAL A 219 -2.22 17.75 -5.83
N VAL A 220 -1.38 17.17 -4.98
CA VAL A 220 0.07 17.46 -4.93
C VAL A 220 0.83 16.53 -5.86
N ARG A 221 1.15 17.05 -7.06
CA ARG A 221 1.82 16.27 -8.13
C ARG A 221 3.35 16.25 -8.02
N SER A 222 3.96 17.30 -7.48
CA SER A 222 5.41 17.39 -7.29
C SER A 222 5.89 16.33 -6.30
N ALA A 223 6.91 15.57 -6.70
CA ALA A 223 7.55 14.59 -5.82
C ALA A 223 8.28 15.27 -4.65
N ASP A 224 8.90 16.42 -4.90
CA ASP A 224 9.60 17.19 -3.89
C ASP A 224 8.65 17.78 -2.85
N ASP A 225 7.47 18.26 -3.28
CA ASP A 225 6.46 18.74 -2.34
C ASP A 225 5.94 17.62 -1.45
N ARG A 226 5.70 16.42 -2.01
CA ARG A 226 5.32 15.24 -1.22
C ARG A 226 6.44 14.82 -0.26
N ARG A 227 7.70 14.86 -0.70
CA ARG A 227 8.84 14.56 0.18
C ARG A 227 8.95 15.59 1.30
N ALA A 228 8.77 16.86 0.98
CA ALA A 228 8.83 17.96 1.95
C ALA A 228 7.75 17.82 3.02
N THR A 229 6.53 17.38 2.68
CA THR A 229 5.49 17.13 3.69
C THR A 229 5.86 15.98 4.63
N LEU A 230 6.41 14.87 4.13
CA LEU A 230 6.87 13.75 4.97
C LEU A 230 7.99 14.18 5.93
N VAL A 231 8.94 14.98 5.44
CA VAL A 231 10.04 15.52 6.24
C VAL A 231 9.52 16.47 7.30
N ALA A 232 8.59 17.36 6.95
CA ALA A 232 8.00 18.32 7.88
C ALA A 232 7.22 17.62 9.01
N VAL A 233 6.32 16.69 8.67
CA VAL A 233 5.57 15.89 9.66
C VAL A 233 6.53 15.09 10.54
N GLY A 234 7.54 14.42 9.94
CA GLY A 234 8.53 13.68 10.70
C GLY A 234 9.38 14.54 11.63
N ARG A 235 9.67 15.79 11.27
CA ARG A 235 10.34 16.76 12.15
C ARG A 235 9.44 17.14 13.32
N SER A 236 8.20 17.56 13.08
CA SER A 236 7.23 17.88 14.15
C SER A 236 7.08 16.71 15.14
N VAL A 237 6.93 15.47 14.66
CA VAL A 237 6.86 14.28 15.52
C VAL A 237 8.07 14.13 16.44
N ARG A 238 9.29 14.38 15.95
CA ARG A 238 10.51 14.22 16.75
C ARG A 238 10.75 15.40 17.69
N ASP A 239 10.60 16.60 17.16
CA ASP A 239 11.10 17.82 17.78
C ASP A 239 10.05 18.40 18.74
N GLU A 240 8.76 18.27 18.42
CA GLU A 240 7.65 18.80 19.24
C GLU A 240 7.06 17.73 20.15
N LEU A 241 6.93 16.49 19.68
CA LEU A 241 6.28 15.41 20.45
C LEU A 241 7.29 14.53 21.19
N GLY A 242 8.58 14.65 20.88
CA GLY A 242 9.62 13.80 21.44
C GLY A 242 9.48 12.32 21.06
N ALA A 243 8.69 11.98 20.05
CA ALA A 243 8.46 10.60 19.62
C ALA A 243 9.51 10.13 18.60
N ALA A 244 9.66 8.82 18.45
CA ALA A 244 10.53 8.22 17.45
C ALA A 244 9.78 8.06 16.13
N VAL A 245 10.40 8.41 15.00
CA VAL A 245 9.93 8.00 13.66
C VAL A 245 10.72 6.77 13.25
N LEU A 246 10.01 5.67 12.99
CA LEU A 246 10.60 4.36 12.71
C LEU A 246 10.59 3.99 11.23
N GLY A 247 9.67 4.56 10.45
CA GLY A 247 9.61 4.31 9.01
C GLY A 247 8.49 5.05 8.30
N TYR A 248 8.50 4.90 6.98
CA TYR A 248 7.45 5.40 6.09
C TYR A 248 7.04 4.28 5.12
N ALA A 249 5.75 4.18 4.81
CA ALA A 249 5.22 3.18 3.88
C ALA A 249 4.13 3.78 3.00
N SER A 250 4.15 3.47 1.71
CA SER A 250 3.08 3.87 0.79
C SER A 250 1.75 3.29 1.27
N SER A 251 0.66 4.06 1.15
CA SER A 251 -0.69 3.52 1.37
C SER A 251 -1.08 2.46 0.32
N GLY A 252 -0.31 2.35 -0.78
CA GLY A 252 -0.58 1.46 -1.92
C GLY A 252 -1.79 1.84 -2.76
N LEU A 253 -2.58 2.84 -2.32
CA LEU A 253 -3.75 3.33 -3.03
C LEU A 253 -3.81 4.86 -2.96
N PRO A 254 -4.02 5.54 -4.10
CA PRO A 254 -4.24 6.98 -4.08
C PRO A 254 -5.56 7.32 -3.37
N GLY A 255 -5.59 8.49 -2.74
CA GLY A 255 -6.82 9.11 -2.22
C GLY A 255 -7.84 9.38 -3.34
N PRO A 256 -9.09 9.76 -3.01
CA PRO A 256 -10.17 9.90 -3.99
C PRO A 256 -9.84 10.82 -5.17
N ALA A 257 -9.13 11.92 -4.91
CA ALA A 257 -8.70 12.88 -5.93
C ALA A 257 -7.39 12.48 -6.65
N GLY A 258 -6.76 11.36 -6.29
CA GLY A 258 -5.50 10.89 -6.88
C GLY A 258 -4.24 11.24 -6.09
N ASN A 259 -4.35 11.82 -4.89
CA ASN A 259 -3.17 12.09 -4.05
C ASN A 259 -2.49 10.80 -3.61
N LEU A 260 -1.16 10.74 -3.74
CA LEU A 260 -0.37 9.66 -3.16
C LEU A 260 -0.18 9.93 -1.66
N GLU A 261 -0.57 8.97 -0.84
CA GLU A 261 -0.60 9.09 0.62
C GLU A 261 0.42 8.10 1.21
N THR A 262 0.98 8.44 2.36
CA THR A 262 2.08 7.65 2.95
C THR A 262 1.92 7.61 4.45
N PHE A 263 1.99 6.41 5.02
CA PHE A 263 2.02 6.24 6.47
C PHE A 263 3.37 6.66 7.03
N ILE A 264 3.35 7.38 8.14
CA ILE A 264 4.49 7.53 9.04
C ILE A 264 4.27 6.62 10.25
N TRP A 265 5.27 5.79 10.56
CA TRP A 265 5.29 4.99 11.76
C TRP A 265 6.03 5.73 12.87
N THR A 266 5.31 6.02 13.95
CA THR A 266 5.84 6.66 15.15
C THR A 266 5.61 5.82 16.41
N ALA A 267 6.54 5.91 17.36
CA ALA A 267 6.55 5.15 18.61
C ALA A 267 7.23 5.95 19.74
N GLU A 268 7.34 5.38 20.94
CA GLU A 268 8.02 6.04 22.04
C GLU A 268 9.49 6.35 21.73
N ARG A 269 10.01 7.47 22.27
CA ARG A 269 11.34 8.02 21.98
C ARG A 269 12.47 6.98 22.06
N ALA A 270 12.41 6.11 23.07
CA ALA A 270 13.44 5.12 23.35
C ALA A 270 13.61 4.11 22.21
N ARG A 271 12.53 3.80 21.47
CA ARG A 271 12.53 2.80 20.39
C ARG A 271 13.45 3.17 19.22
N ARG A 272 13.80 4.46 19.06
CA ARG A 272 14.78 4.92 18.06
C ARG A 272 16.17 4.30 18.27
N ARG A 273 16.57 4.04 19.52
CA ARG A 273 17.86 3.43 19.85
C ARG A 273 17.86 1.93 19.54
N ASP A 274 16.71 1.28 19.73
CA ASP A 274 16.52 -0.13 19.39
C ASP A 274 16.50 -0.35 17.88
N VAL A 275 15.89 0.53 17.08
CA VAL A 275 15.94 0.40 15.60
C VAL A 275 17.33 0.71 15.04
N ARG A 276 18.06 1.68 15.60
CA ARG A 276 19.47 1.92 15.22
C ARG A 276 20.40 0.77 15.58
N SER A 277 20.12 0.06 16.67
CA SER A 277 20.86 -1.15 17.05
C SER A 277 20.34 -2.42 16.35
N ARG A 278 19.11 -2.43 15.85
CA ARG A 278 18.48 -3.58 15.16
C ARG A 278 18.49 -3.53 13.63
N GLY A 279 18.84 -2.40 13.02
CA GLY A 279 19.01 -2.27 11.57
C GLY A 279 17.69 -2.34 10.80
N ILE A 280 17.56 -1.48 9.78
CA ILE A 280 16.46 -1.51 8.82
C ILE A 280 16.54 -2.85 8.07
N GLY A 281 15.48 -3.66 8.15
CA GLY A 281 15.24 -4.81 7.28
C GLY A 281 16.23 -5.96 7.42
N ARG A 282 15.97 -6.90 8.35
CA ARG A 282 16.50 -8.27 8.24
C ARG A 282 15.80 -9.00 7.09
N GLY A 283 16.15 -8.68 5.86
CA GLY A 283 16.42 -9.76 4.90
C GLY A 283 17.59 -10.54 5.49
N ARG A 284 17.40 -11.83 5.78
CA ARG A 284 18.43 -12.67 6.39
C ARG A 284 19.63 -12.81 5.44
N GLY A 285 20.60 -11.93 5.62
CA GLY A 285 21.97 -12.03 5.19
C GLY A 285 22.72 -10.95 5.95
N ALA A 286 23.69 -11.31 6.79
CA ALA A 286 24.60 -10.32 7.32
C ALA A 286 25.27 -9.64 6.11
N MET A 287 24.86 -8.42 5.77
CA MET A 287 25.52 -7.71 4.68
C MET A 287 26.94 -7.45 5.17
N THR A 288 27.87 -8.18 4.59
CA THR A 288 29.28 -7.86 4.72
C THR A 288 29.44 -6.45 4.15
N PRO A 289 30.07 -5.50 4.86
CA PRO A 289 30.30 -4.18 4.32
C PRO A 289 30.97 -4.30 2.94
N PRO A 290 30.50 -3.56 1.92
CA PRO A 290 31.01 -3.71 0.56
C PRO A 290 32.50 -3.41 0.57
N ARG A 291 33.30 -4.24 -0.09
CA ARG A 291 34.72 -3.97 -0.33
C ARG A 291 34.89 -3.14 -1.59
N THR A 292 33.94 -3.24 -2.51
CA THR A 292 33.96 -2.59 -3.82
C THR A 292 32.62 -1.91 -4.13
N ILE A 293 32.66 -0.69 -4.66
CA ILE A 293 31.51 0.09 -5.10
C ILE A 293 31.70 0.49 -6.56
N SER A 294 30.73 0.27 -7.45
CA SER A 294 30.73 0.91 -8.77
C SER A 294 29.87 2.18 -8.75
N LEU A 295 30.40 3.27 -9.29
CA LEU A 295 29.72 4.57 -9.33
C LEU A 295 29.19 4.88 -10.75
N LEU A 296 27.92 5.28 -10.84
CA LEU A 296 27.34 5.88 -12.04
C LEU A 296 26.71 7.22 -11.69
N THR A 297 26.89 8.21 -12.56
CA THR A 297 26.33 9.54 -12.32
C THR A 297 25.52 10.08 -13.50
N HIS A 298 24.64 11.03 -13.20
CA HIS A 298 23.89 11.84 -14.15
C HIS A 298 24.78 12.40 -15.27
N SER A 299 24.20 12.74 -16.43
CA SER A 299 24.94 13.32 -17.56
C SER A 299 25.52 14.71 -17.25
N THR A 300 24.97 15.42 -16.26
CA THR A 300 25.45 16.74 -15.81
C THR A 300 26.34 16.63 -14.55
N PRO A 301 27.67 16.87 -14.65
CA PRO A 301 28.59 16.75 -13.51
C PRO A 301 28.31 17.74 -12.37
N ALA A 302 27.83 18.95 -12.69
CA ALA A 302 27.57 20.02 -11.71
C ALA A 302 26.57 19.60 -10.61
N ASP A 303 25.64 18.72 -10.94
CA ASP A 303 24.59 18.28 -10.02
C ASP A 303 25.06 17.18 -9.06
N THR A 304 26.19 16.53 -9.37
CA THR A 304 26.64 15.30 -8.70
C THR A 304 28.04 15.38 -8.11
N GLY A 305 28.87 16.36 -8.51
CA GLY A 305 30.28 16.45 -8.10
C GLY A 305 30.54 16.46 -6.59
N GLU A 306 29.77 17.23 -5.80
CA GLU A 306 29.93 17.24 -4.34
C GLU A 306 29.50 15.91 -3.70
N ALA A 307 28.49 15.23 -4.26
CA ALA A 307 28.08 13.92 -3.79
C ALA A 307 29.11 12.84 -4.13
N VAL A 308 29.71 12.90 -5.33
CA VAL A 308 30.82 12.03 -5.76
C VAL A 308 32.00 12.20 -4.80
N ARG A 309 32.43 13.43 -4.54
CA ARG A 309 33.54 13.72 -3.62
C ARG A 309 33.31 13.15 -2.22
N ARG A 310 32.11 13.38 -1.65
CA ARG A 310 31.73 12.83 -0.33
C ARG A 310 31.72 11.31 -0.30
N LEU A 311 31.29 10.67 -1.38
CA LEU A 311 31.29 9.21 -1.49
C LEU A 311 32.73 8.68 -1.50
N LEU A 312 33.61 9.27 -2.30
CA LEU A 312 35.03 8.90 -2.36
C LEU A 312 35.71 9.06 -0.99
N ASP A 313 35.52 10.20 -0.32
CA ASP A 313 36.06 10.44 1.02
C ASP A 313 35.58 9.39 2.04
N ALA A 314 34.27 9.09 2.01
CA ALA A 314 33.66 8.14 2.93
C ALA A 314 34.10 6.68 2.69
N ALA A 315 34.34 6.33 1.42
CA ALA A 315 34.82 5.02 1.01
C ALA A 315 36.30 4.83 1.37
N ALA A 316 37.14 5.84 1.09
CA ALA A 316 38.56 5.84 1.46
C ALA A 316 38.75 5.67 2.97
N ALA A 317 37.97 6.41 3.78
CA ALA A 317 38.00 6.30 5.25
C ALA A 317 37.60 4.91 5.78
N ARG A 318 37.00 4.06 4.94
CA ARG A 318 36.54 2.70 5.29
C ARG A 318 37.30 1.59 4.56
N GLY A 319 38.31 1.94 3.76
CA GLY A 319 39.05 0.99 2.93
C GLY A 319 38.18 0.31 1.86
N VAL A 320 37.15 1.00 1.38
CA VAL A 320 36.24 0.53 0.32
C VAL A 320 36.75 1.06 -1.01
N GLU A 321 36.99 0.18 -1.97
CA GLU A 321 37.39 0.56 -3.33
C GLU A 321 36.18 1.12 -4.08
N VAL A 322 36.29 2.34 -4.61
CA VAL A 322 35.29 2.90 -5.52
C VAL A 322 35.82 2.76 -6.94
N ARG A 323 35.09 2.00 -7.76
CA ARG A 323 35.34 1.81 -9.18
C ARG A 323 34.61 2.89 -9.97
N VAL A 324 35.39 3.71 -10.65
CA VAL A 324 34.92 4.79 -11.51
C VAL A 324 35.38 4.45 -12.92
N SER A 325 34.45 4.27 -13.85
CA SER A 325 34.78 3.99 -15.25
C SER A 325 35.41 5.20 -15.94
N GLY A 326 36.20 5.00 -17.00
CA GLY A 326 36.76 6.08 -17.81
C GLY A 326 35.79 7.23 -18.14
N PRO A 327 34.56 6.96 -18.63
CA PRO A 327 33.58 8.03 -18.90
C PRO A 327 33.16 8.82 -17.66
N GLU A 328 33.06 8.18 -16.49
CA GLU A 328 32.70 8.84 -15.23
C GLU A 328 33.90 9.59 -14.64
N ALA A 329 35.11 9.06 -14.81
CA ALA A 329 36.35 9.68 -14.39
C ALA A 329 36.62 10.98 -15.17
N GLU A 330 36.44 10.95 -16.49
CA GLU A 330 36.54 12.12 -17.36
C GLU A 330 35.47 13.17 -17.02
N LYS A 331 34.23 12.74 -16.80
CA LYS A 331 33.10 13.60 -16.42
C LYS A 331 33.37 14.41 -15.15
N HIS A 332 34.02 13.81 -14.15
CA HIS A 332 34.27 14.42 -12.84
C HIS A 332 35.70 14.94 -12.64
N GLY A 333 36.57 14.80 -13.65
CA GLY A 333 37.98 15.19 -13.54
C GLY A 333 38.74 14.41 -12.45
N ILE A 334 38.37 13.14 -12.23
CA ILE A 334 38.99 12.25 -11.25
C ILE A 334 39.76 11.13 -11.95
N ALA A 335 40.65 10.46 -11.22
CA ALA A 335 41.36 9.31 -11.77
C ALA A 335 40.40 8.14 -11.99
N GLU A 336 40.55 7.44 -13.11
CA GLU A 336 39.92 6.13 -13.31
C GLU A 336 40.45 5.16 -12.27
N THR A 337 39.54 4.50 -11.55
CA THR A 337 39.89 3.56 -10.48
C THR A 337 39.20 2.23 -10.71
N GLY A 338 40.00 1.16 -10.72
CA GLY A 338 39.54 -0.22 -10.86
C GLY A 338 39.25 -0.65 -12.30
N SER A 339 39.49 -1.93 -12.60
CA SER A 339 39.19 -2.57 -13.88
C SER A 339 38.14 -3.67 -13.67
N GLY A 340 36.97 -3.57 -14.31
CA GLY A 340 35.91 -4.57 -14.21
C GLY A 340 34.55 -4.04 -14.68
N GLU A 341 33.58 -4.94 -14.90
CA GLU A 341 32.22 -4.53 -15.24
C GLU A 341 31.53 -3.93 -14.01
N THR A 342 30.61 -2.98 -14.20
CA THR A 342 29.76 -2.41 -13.13
C THR A 342 29.09 -3.50 -12.27
N ALA A 343 28.85 -4.65 -12.87
CA ALA A 343 28.17 -5.80 -12.28
C ALA A 343 29.04 -6.63 -11.31
N ASP A 344 30.35 -6.36 -11.28
CA ASP A 344 31.35 -7.09 -10.46
C ASP A 344 31.67 -6.41 -9.13
N ALA A 345 30.98 -5.31 -8.79
CA ALA A 345 31.10 -4.66 -7.49
C ALA A 345 30.15 -5.29 -6.46
N ASP A 346 30.48 -5.15 -5.17
CA ASP A 346 29.61 -5.55 -4.06
C ASP A 346 28.38 -4.63 -3.93
N LEU A 347 28.46 -3.42 -4.47
CA LEU A 347 27.42 -2.40 -4.45
C LEU A 347 27.53 -1.48 -5.66
N VAL A 348 26.41 -1.14 -6.28
CA VAL A 348 26.34 -0.08 -7.30
C VAL A 348 25.70 1.16 -6.69
N VAL A 349 26.39 2.30 -6.74
CA VAL A 349 25.85 3.60 -6.32
C VAL A 349 25.54 4.43 -7.55
N VAL A 350 24.31 4.93 -7.62
CA VAL A 350 23.84 5.76 -8.72
C VAL A 350 23.49 7.15 -8.19
N LEU A 351 24.06 8.19 -8.78
CA LEU A 351 23.77 9.58 -8.48
C LEU A 351 23.17 10.24 -9.73
N GLY A 352 21.86 10.12 -9.94
CA GLY A 352 21.20 10.68 -11.13
C GLY A 352 19.88 10.00 -11.51
N GLY A 353 19.03 10.73 -12.23
CA GLY A 353 17.70 10.29 -12.65
C GLY A 353 17.42 10.30 -14.16
N ASP A 354 18.37 10.68 -15.00
CA ASP A 354 18.25 10.79 -16.47
C ASP A 354 18.32 9.44 -17.21
N GLY A 355 17.89 8.38 -16.55
CA GLY A 355 18.04 7.01 -17.03
C GLY A 355 19.29 6.30 -16.48
N THR A 356 20.17 6.97 -15.72
CA THR A 356 21.32 6.32 -15.06
C THR A 356 20.89 5.12 -14.20
N ILE A 357 19.75 5.24 -13.50
CA ILE A 357 19.19 4.17 -12.66
C ILE A 357 18.84 2.95 -13.51
N LEU A 358 18.20 3.16 -14.66
CA LEU A 358 17.85 2.07 -15.57
C LEU A 358 19.10 1.42 -16.17
N GLN A 359 20.12 2.21 -16.48
CA GLN A 359 21.42 1.70 -16.94
C GLN A 359 22.08 0.83 -15.88
N ALA A 360 22.11 1.28 -14.62
CA ALA A 360 22.65 0.51 -13.51
C ALA A 360 21.88 -0.81 -13.29
N LEU A 361 20.54 -0.75 -13.30
CA LEU A 361 19.69 -1.94 -13.15
C LEU A 361 19.88 -2.94 -14.30
N ARG A 362 20.08 -2.46 -15.53
CA ARG A 362 20.43 -3.33 -16.67
C ARG A 362 21.79 -3.97 -16.49
N ALA A 363 22.78 -3.23 -15.99
CA ALA A 363 24.13 -3.74 -15.77
C ALA A 363 24.16 -4.87 -14.73
N VAL A 364 23.32 -4.80 -13.69
CA VAL A 364 23.24 -5.85 -12.64
C VAL A 364 22.13 -6.87 -12.87
N ALA A 365 21.43 -6.82 -14.00
CA ALA A 365 20.30 -7.70 -14.26
C ALA A 365 20.72 -9.18 -14.18
N GLY A 366 19.99 -9.97 -13.40
CA GLY A 366 20.32 -11.39 -13.17
C GLY A 366 21.41 -11.63 -12.12
N ARG A 367 21.93 -10.59 -11.46
CA ARG A 367 22.90 -10.70 -10.35
C ARG A 367 22.29 -10.27 -9.02
N ALA A 368 22.92 -10.67 -7.92
CA ALA A 368 22.51 -10.31 -6.56
C ALA A 368 23.09 -8.96 -6.09
N THR A 369 23.78 -8.23 -6.96
CA THR A 369 24.42 -6.95 -6.64
C THR A 369 23.38 -5.88 -6.31
N PRO A 370 23.38 -5.31 -5.09
CA PRO A 370 22.46 -4.25 -4.72
C PRO A 370 22.76 -2.96 -5.48
N VAL A 371 21.70 -2.21 -5.83
CA VAL A 371 21.79 -0.87 -6.43
C VAL A 371 21.22 0.15 -5.45
N PHE A 372 22.01 1.14 -5.10
CA PHE A 372 21.61 2.25 -4.24
C PHE A 372 21.58 3.54 -5.07
N ALA A 373 20.37 3.99 -5.42
CA ALA A 373 20.18 5.12 -6.32
C ALA A 373 19.65 6.35 -5.59
N PHE A 374 20.24 7.50 -5.91
CA PHE A 374 19.81 8.83 -5.50
C PHE A 374 19.45 9.61 -6.76
N ASN A 375 18.21 10.11 -6.82
CA ASN A 375 17.73 11.05 -7.82
C ASN A 375 17.43 12.37 -7.13
#